data_AF-A0A2W6II84-F1
#
_entry.id   AF-A0A2W6II84-F1
#
_cell.length_a   1.000
_cell.length_b   1.000
_cell.length_c   1.000
_cell.angle_alpha   90.00
_cell.angle_beta   90.00
_cell.angle_gamma   90.00
#
_symmetry.space_group_name_H-M   'P 1'
#
loop_
_entity.id
_entity.type
_entity.pdbx_description
1 polymer ?
#
loop_
_entity_poly.entity_id
_entity_poly.type
_entity_poly.pdbx_seq_one_letter_code
_entity_poly.pdbx_strand_id
1 'polypeptide(L)'
;MTAGSFRDKGRTMMALALSMLGMAFAASAAEPESVPVAPLVFGAWRNLQTEAGYVPAQRNLAFAMLPQAASRGDRFAVLDREGKRTVCCLQVASPSLGVAALREQYHLPQAWVTDLSNGRSPARPYVPHVYAMQRVDELADYSFADVPGAYSDLGGLLIPEGAALDADGSAVRLGDGRYPLHFQRQPHADDDGALDRYTLQTGEGAAPIVVEVPFGTY
;
A
#
# COMPACT_ATOMS: atom_id res chain seq x y z
N MET A 1 -89.67 23.81 -29.81
CA MET A 1 -89.98 23.27 -31.15
C MET A 1 -88.85 23.66 -32.08
N THR A 2 -88.51 22.74 -33.00
CA THR A 2 -87.75 22.93 -34.26
C THR A 2 -86.31 23.46 -34.16
N ALA A 3 -85.27 22.63 -34.27
CA ALA A 3 -84.80 21.83 -35.44
C ALA A 3 -84.33 22.69 -36.62
N GLY A 4 -83.09 22.46 -37.08
CA GLY A 4 -82.55 23.06 -38.29
C GLY A 4 -81.07 22.74 -38.53
N SER A 5 -80.82 21.58 -39.14
CA SER A 5 -79.57 21.14 -39.77
C SER A 5 -79.54 21.58 -41.25
N PHE A 6 -78.38 21.85 -41.87
CA PHE A 6 -77.99 21.57 -43.28
C PHE A 6 -76.49 22.01 -43.46
N ARG A 7 -75.52 21.14 -43.79
CA ARG A 7 -75.03 20.70 -45.14
C ARG A 7 -74.53 21.88 -46.00
N ASP A 8 -73.43 21.88 -46.77
CA ASP A 8 -72.48 20.89 -47.29
C ASP A 8 -71.29 21.63 -47.96
N LYS A 9 -70.15 20.93 -48.13
CA LYS A 9 -69.11 20.99 -49.19
C LYS A 9 -68.37 22.28 -49.63
N GLY A 10 -67.04 22.13 -49.67
CA GLY A 10 -66.11 22.86 -50.56
C GLY A 10 -64.63 22.65 -50.18
N ARG A 11 -64.05 21.44 -50.33
CA ARG A 11 -63.22 21.01 -51.47
C ARG A 11 -61.75 21.53 -51.44
N THR A 12 -60.84 20.56 -51.41
CA THR A 12 -59.46 20.51 -51.97
C THR A 12 -58.24 21.10 -51.24
N MET A 13 -57.18 20.27 -51.25
CA MET A 13 -55.73 20.53 -51.06
C MET A 13 -55.30 20.78 -49.60
N MET A 14 -54.23 20.23 -49.06
CA MET A 14 -53.06 19.56 -49.64
C MET A 14 -52.45 18.66 -48.55
N ALA A 15 -51.98 17.48 -48.92
CA ALA A 15 -51.27 16.58 -48.02
C ALA A 15 -49.91 17.19 -47.62
N LEU A 16 -49.61 17.17 -46.33
CA LEU A 16 -48.25 17.28 -45.79
C LEU A 16 -48.17 16.35 -44.58
N ALA A 17 -47.87 15.09 -44.86
CA ALA A 17 -47.49 14.13 -43.84
C ALA A 17 -46.08 14.52 -43.34
N LEU A 18 -46.00 15.18 -42.19
CA LEU A 18 -44.76 15.26 -41.43
C LEU A 18 -44.60 13.95 -40.66
N SER A 19 -43.72 13.08 -41.18
CA SER A 19 -43.17 11.95 -40.44
C SER A 19 -42.35 12.48 -39.26
N MET A 20 -42.89 12.41 -38.04
CA MET A 20 -42.08 12.49 -36.82
C MET A 20 -41.48 11.10 -36.56
N LEU A 21 -40.21 10.90 -36.91
CA LEU A 21 -39.42 9.83 -36.32
C LEU A 21 -39.08 10.23 -34.88
N GLY A 22 -39.80 9.65 -33.91
CA GLY A 22 -39.40 9.69 -32.50
C GLY A 22 -38.13 8.87 -32.31
N MET A 23 -36.99 9.55 -32.11
CA MET A 23 -35.74 8.92 -31.72
C MET A 23 -35.82 8.63 -30.22
N ALA A 24 -36.07 7.37 -29.85
CA ALA A 24 -35.96 6.92 -28.47
C ALA A 24 -34.48 6.86 -28.09
N PHE A 25 -34.00 7.81 -27.30
CA PHE A 25 -32.70 7.70 -26.65
C PHE A 25 -32.79 6.65 -25.54
N ALA A 26 -32.35 5.43 -25.83
CA ALA A 26 -32.02 4.47 -24.80
C ALA A 26 -30.78 4.97 -24.06
N ALA A 27 -30.99 5.59 -22.89
CA ALA A 27 -29.90 5.84 -21.95
C ALA A 27 -29.42 4.47 -21.45
N SER A 28 -28.32 3.96 -22.02
CA SER A 28 -27.58 2.87 -21.39
C SER A 28 -27.02 3.41 -20.08
N ALA A 29 -27.55 2.93 -18.97
CA ALA A 29 -26.87 3.02 -17.69
C ALA A 29 -25.55 2.27 -17.86
N ALA A 30 -24.45 3.00 -18.05
CA ALA A 30 -23.13 2.43 -17.93
C ALA A 30 -23.00 1.95 -16.47
N GLU A 31 -22.93 0.63 -16.28
CA GLU A 31 -22.48 0.06 -15.00
C GLU A 31 -21.15 0.73 -14.65
N PRO A 32 -20.97 1.21 -13.41
CA PRO A 32 -19.69 1.77 -13.01
C PRO A 32 -18.63 0.70 -13.22
N GLU A 33 -17.68 0.98 -14.12
CA GLU A 33 -16.47 0.18 -14.28
C GLU A 33 -15.84 0.04 -12.90
N SER A 34 -15.77 -1.19 -12.40
CA SER A 34 -15.09 -1.48 -11.15
C SER A 34 -13.64 -1.06 -11.32
N VAL A 35 -13.25 0.03 -10.64
CA VAL A 35 -11.85 0.41 -10.53
C VAL A 35 -11.13 -0.81 -9.98
N PRO A 36 -10.12 -1.38 -10.68
CA PRO A 36 -9.39 -2.51 -10.18
C PRO A 36 -8.77 -2.10 -8.84
N VAL A 37 -9.24 -2.73 -7.76
CA VAL A 37 -8.67 -2.54 -6.43
C VAL A 37 -7.23 -3.00 -6.53
N ALA A 38 -6.29 -2.07 -6.35
CA ALA A 38 -4.88 -2.41 -6.34
C ALA A 38 -4.66 -3.57 -5.34
N PRO A 39 -3.88 -4.60 -5.71
CA PRO A 39 -3.64 -5.75 -4.84
C PRO A 39 -3.15 -5.27 -3.46
N LEU A 40 -3.71 -5.87 -2.42
CA LEU A 40 -3.41 -5.54 -1.03
C LEU A 40 -1.97 -5.95 -0.69
N VAL A 41 -1.05 -4.98 -0.63
CA VAL A 41 0.36 -5.27 -0.35
C VAL A 41 0.71 -4.89 1.09
N PHE A 42 1.06 -5.90 1.86
CA PHE A 42 1.81 -5.73 3.11
C PHE A 42 3.25 -6.10 2.86
N GLY A 43 4.17 -5.32 3.41
CA GLY A 43 5.61 -5.56 3.26
C GLY A 43 6.37 -5.12 4.49
N ALA A 44 7.69 -5.16 4.42
CA ALA A 44 8.56 -4.67 5.47
C ALA A 44 9.22 -3.37 5.04
N TRP A 45 9.68 -2.57 6.00
CA TRP A 45 10.60 -1.48 5.74
C TRP A 45 11.74 -1.44 6.75
N ARG A 46 12.85 -0.81 6.34
CA ARG A 46 14.03 -0.58 7.15
C ARG A 46 14.48 0.87 7.01
N ASN A 47 14.94 1.45 8.11
CA ASN A 47 15.64 2.72 8.15
C ASN A 47 17.12 2.44 8.39
N LEU A 48 17.96 2.77 7.42
CA LEU A 48 19.38 2.41 7.40
C LEU A 48 20.25 3.66 7.23
N GLN A 49 21.56 3.44 7.20
CA GLN A 49 22.53 4.49 6.92
C GLN A 49 23.63 3.94 6.00
N THR A 50 24.52 4.80 5.54
CA THR A 50 25.73 4.37 4.83
C THR A 50 26.69 3.67 5.79
N GLU A 51 27.56 2.82 5.24
CA GLU A 51 28.66 2.17 5.96
C GLU A 51 29.55 3.19 6.68
N ALA A 52 30.06 2.80 7.85
CA ALA A 52 30.92 3.65 8.65
C ALA A 52 32.17 4.08 7.86
N GLY A 53 32.48 5.38 7.89
CA GLY A 53 33.62 5.94 7.17
C GLY A 53 33.33 6.34 5.72
N TYR A 54 32.15 6.03 5.17
CA TYR A 54 31.76 6.55 3.85
C TYR A 54 31.46 8.06 3.91
N VAL A 55 31.89 8.81 2.87
CA VAL A 55 31.73 10.27 2.79
C VAL A 55 31.09 10.65 1.44
N PRO A 56 29.96 11.39 1.43
CA PRO A 56 29.21 11.86 2.58
C PRO A 56 28.43 10.75 3.28
N ALA A 57 28.45 10.74 4.62
CA ALA A 57 27.62 9.82 5.39
C ALA A 57 26.15 10.20 5.25
N GLN A 58 25.30 9.24 4.87
CA GLN A 58 23.86 9.43 4.81
C GLN A 58 23.20 8.65 5.93
N ARG A 59 22.27 9.29 6.63
CA ARG A 59 21.46 8.70 7.69
C ARG A 59 20.00 8.70 7.25
N ASN A 60 19.20 7.88 7.92
CA ASN A 60 17.77 7.80 7.70
C ASN A 60 17.36 7.39 6.27
N LEU A 61 18.10 6.48 5.66
CA LEU A 61 17.76 5.92 4.34
C LEU A 61 16.65 4.88 4.50
N ALA A 62 15.46 5.21 4.01
CA ALA A 62 14.31 4.30 4.08
C ALA A 62 14.31 3.33 2.89
N PHE A 63 14.10 2.05 3.17
CA PHE A 63 13.96 1.01 2.15
C PHE A 63 12.71 0.17 2.40
N ALA A 64 11.98 -0.15 1.33
CA ALA A 64 10.89 -1.10 1.37
C ALA A 64 11.36 -2.48 0.92
N MET A 65 10.73 -3.51 1.46
CA MET A 65 10.91 -4.94 1.18
C MET A 65 9.53 -5.54 0.88
N LEU A 66 9.14 -5.52 -0.38
CA LEU A 66 7.77 -5.86 -0.80
C LEU A 66 7.70 -7.28 -1.37
N PRO A 67 6.62 -8.05 -1.11
CA PRO A 67 6.44 -9.39 -1.66
C PRO A 67 6.11 -9.40 -3.16
N GLN A 68 5.77 -8.24 -3.72
CA GLN A 68 5.46 -8.05 -5.13
C GLN A 68 6.05 -6.74 -5.63
N ALA A 69 6.15 -6.61 -6.95
CA ALA A 69 6.67 -5.40 -7.57
C ALA A 69 5.76 -4.19 -7.28
N ALA A 70 6.39 -3.05 -7.04
CA ALA A 70 5.77 -1.73 -6.93
C ALA A 70 6.35 -0.76 -7.98
N SER A 71 5.56 0.25 -8.30
CA SER A 71 5.91 1.34 -9.20
C SER A 71 6.43 2.54 -8.44
N ARG A 72 7.27 3.36 -9.08
CA ARG A 72 7.67 4.66 -8.53
C ARG A 72 6.41 5.50 -8.27
N GLY A 73 6.34 6.09 -7.10
CA GLY A 73 5.20 6.88 -6.66
C GLY A 73 4.18 6.11 -5.83
N ASP A 74 4.22 4.77 -5.80
CA ASP A 74 3.38 3.96 -4.91
C ASP A 74 3.67 4.30 -3.45
N ARG A 75 2.62 4.29 -2.62
CA ARG A 75 2.64 4.83 -1.26
C ARG A 75 2.18 3.79 -0.25
N PHE A 76 2.85 3.78 0.89
CA PHE A 76 2.59 2.87 2.00
C PHE A 76 2.63 3.64 3.31
N ALA A 77 1.74 3.27 4.24
CA ALA A 77 1.85 3.72 5.61
C ALA A 77 2.79 2.78 6.39
N VAL A 78 3.42 3.30 7.43
CA VAL A 78 4.20 2.51 8.39
C VAL A 78 3.36 2.27 9.64
N LEU A 79 3.54 1.10 10.26
CA LEU A 79 3.04 0.85 11.60
C LEU A 79 4.03 1.41 12.63
N ASP A 80 3.61 2.43 13.39
CA ASP A 80 4.25 2.79 14.65
C ASP A 80 3.67 1.91 15.76
N ARG A 81 4.43 0.88 16.13
CA ARG A 81 4.01 -0.13 17.10
C ARG A 81 3.88 0.47 18.50
N GLU A 82 4.86 1.27 18.91
CA GLU A 82 4.90 1.88 20.24
C GLU A 82 3.86 2.99 20.38
N GLY A 83 3.66 3.79 19.32
CA GLY A 83 2.60 4.78 19.22
C GLY A 83 1.21 4.21 18.96
N LYS A 84 1.09 2.89 18.70
CA LYS A 84 -0.16 2.18 18.37
C LYS A 84 -0.96 2.86 17.27
N ARG A 85 -0.28 3.29 16.21
CA ARG A 85 -0.92 3.99 15.10
C ARG A 85 -0.25 3.71 13.77
N THR A 86 -0.94 4.08 12.70
CA THR A 86 -0.36 4.13 11.37
C THR A 86 0.09 5.56 11.09
N VAL A 87 1.17 5.70 10.32
CA VAL A 87 1.77 6.99 9.97
C VAL A 87 2.10 6.98 8.49
N CYS A 88 1.66 8.00 7.76
CA CYS A 88 1.79 8.04 6.30
C CYS A 88 2.73 9.16 5.85
N CYS A 89 3.65 8.99 4.89
CA CYS A 89 3.88 7.79 4.10
C CYS A 89 5.34 7.59 3.73
N LEU A 90 5.67 6.34 3.40
CA LEU A 90 6.81 6.00 2.55
C LEU A 90 6.34 5.88 1.10
N GLN A 91 6.98 6.61 0.20
CA GLN A 91 6.75 6.58 -1.23
C GLN A 91 7.92 5.93 -1.97
N VAL A 92 7.63 5.04 -2.92
CA VAL A 92 8.65 4.39 -3.76
C VAL A 92 9.38 5.42 -4.61
N ALA A 93 10.70 5.55 -4.42
CA ALA A 93 11.53 6.56 -5.08
C ALA A 93 12.47 5.98 -6.16
N SER A 94 12.74 4.69 -6.14
CA SER A 94 13.64 4.01 -7.09
C SER A 94 12.95 2.89 -7.88
N PRO A 95 13.56 2.39 -8.96
CA PRO A 95 13.32 1.02 -9.44
C PRO A 95 13.68 -0.02 -8.37
N SER A 96 13.33 -1.29 -8.61
CA SER A 96 13.77 -2.39 -7.74
C SER A 96 15.30 -2.45 -7.69
N LEU A 97 15.85 -2.50 -6.50
CA LEU A 97 17.28 -2.46 -6.22
C LEU A 97 17.83 -3.89 -6.09
N GLY A 98 18.92 -4.15 -6.80
CA GLY A 98 19.74 -5.34 -6.59
C GLY A 98 20.88 -5.09 -5.60
N VAL A 99 21.59 -6.16 -5.23
CA VAL A 99 22.76 -6.13 -4.34
C VAL A 99 23.80 -5.10 -4.77
N ALA A 100 24.11 -5.03 -6.07
CA ALA A 100 25.07 -4.07 -6.60
C ALA A 100 24.67 -2.62 -6.29
N ALA A 101 23.42 -2.23 -6.56
CA ALA A 101 22.93 -0.88 -6.27
C ALA A 101 22.99 -0.56 -4.77
N LEU A 102 22.59 -1.51 -3.91
CA LEU A 102 22.63 -1.33 -2.44
C LEU A 102 24.06 -1.12 -1.92
N ARG A 103 25.06 -1.81 -2.50
CA ARG A 103 26.47 -1.72 -2.11
C ARG A 103 27.19 -0.52 -2.72
N GLU A 104 26.92 -0.22 -3.99
CA GLU A 104 27.70 0.74 -4.78
C GLU A 104 27.08 2.14 -4.83
N GLN A 105 25.75 2.26 -4.68
CA GLN A 105 25.07 3.57 -4.75
C GLN A 105 24.63 4.04 -3.36
N TYR A 106 24.14 3.11 -2.53
CA TYR A 106 23.70 3.41 -1.16
C TYR A 106 24.76 3.08 -0.10
N HIS A 107 25.87 2.44 -0.50
CA HIS A 107 27.00 2.11 0.37
C HIS A 107 26.59 1.42 1.67
N LEU A 108 25.65 0.47 1.57
CA LEU A 108 25.19 -0.27 2.74
C LEU A 108 26.22 -1.34 3.15
N PRO A 109 26.47 -1.54 4.46
CA PRO A 109 27.17 -2.71 4.98
C PRO A 109 26.51 -4.01 4.51
N GLN A 110 27.32 -5.07 4.33
CA GLN A 110 26.81 -6.36 3.87
C GLN A 110 25.72 -6.93 4.79
N ALA A 111 25.81 -6.71 6.10
CA ALA A 111 24.81 -7.14 7.07
C ALA A 111 23.41 -6.60 6.74
N TRP A 112 23.29 -5.33 6.35
CA TRP A 112 22.00 -4.72 6.00
C TRP A 112 21.53 -5.09 4.59
N VAL A 113 22.44 -5.38 3.66
CA VAL A 113 22.05 -5.98 2.37
C VAL A 113 21.45 -7.37 2.57
N THR A 114 22.00 -8.15 3.51
CA THR A 114 21.44 -9.45 3.92
C THR A 114 20.06 -9.27 4.57
N ASP A 115 19.87 -8.24 5.40
CA ASP A 115 18.57 -7.92 5.99
C ASP A 115 17.52 -7.62 4.90
N LEU A 116 17.83 -6.70 3.98
CA LEU A 116 16.91 -6.27 2.92
C LEU A 116 16.53 -7.40 1.95
N SER A 117 17.35 -8.44 1.84
CA SER A 117 17.10 -9.61 0.99
C SER A 117 16.39 -10.76 1.73
N ASN A 118 15.92 -10.56 2.97
CA ASN A 118 15.43 -11.61 3.87
C ASN A 118 16.45 -12.74 4.08
N GLY A 119 17.75 -12.45 3.94
CA GLY A 119 18.81 -13.44 3.99
C GLY A 119 18.93 -14.16 5.33
N ARG A 120 18.50 -13.51 6.42
CA ARG A 120 18.53 -14.02 7.80
C ARG A 120 17.30 -14.83 8.19
N SER A 121 16.23 -14.79 7.40
CA SER A 121 15.02 -15.54 7.72
C SER A 121 15.26 -17.03 7.45
N PRO A 122 14.95 -17.93 8.40
CA PRO A 122 15.01 -19.36 8.16
C PRO A 122 13.87 -19.83 7.24
N ALA A 123 12.72 -19.16 7.29
CA ALA A 123 11.55 -19.52 6.50
C ALA A 123 11.52 -18.82 5.12
N ARG A 124 12.16 -17.66 5.00
CA ARG A 124 12.14 -16.76 3.82
C ARG A 124 10.74 -16.71 3.19
N PRO A 125 9.75 -16.09 3.85
CA PRO A 125 8.36 -16.15 3.42
C PRO A 125 8.16 -15.67 1.97
N TYR A 126 9.05 -14.80 1.50
CA TYR A 126 9.18 -14.39 0.10
C TYR A 126 10.59 -13.84 -0.17
N VAL A 127 10.95 -13.77 -1.45
CA VAL A 127 12.11 -12.98 -1.92
C VAL A 127 11.64 -11.54 -2.14
N PRO A 128 12.16 -10.56 -1.39
CA PRO A 128 11.65 -9.19 -1.44
C PRO A 128 12.08 -8.45 -2.71
N HIS A 129 11.16 -7.67 -3.26
CA HIS A 129 11.48 -6.54 -4.12
C HIS A 129 11.90 -5.36 -3.24
N VAL A 130 13.15 -4.93 -3.38
CA VAL A 130 13.73 -3.88 -2.54
C VAL A 130 13.66 -2.54 -3.26
N TYR A 131 13.22 -1.49 -2.57
CA TYR A 131 13.12 -0.14 -3.13
C TYR A 131 13.69 0.88 -2.16
N ALA A 132 14.37 1.90 -2.66
CA ALA A 132 14.60 3.11 -1.87
C ALA A 132 13.30 3.90 -1.79
N MET A 133 13.01 4.39 -0.59
CA MET A 133 11.77 5.08 -0.26
C MET A 133 12.06 6.52 0.15
N GLN A 134 11.14 7.40 -0.16
CA GLN A 134 11.11 8.77 0.33
C GLN A 134 10.03 8.90 1.41
N ARG A 135 10.35 9.58 2.52
CA ARG A 135 9.35 9.99 3.50
C ARG A 135 8.60 11.20 2.95
N VAL A 136 7.28 11.11 2.95
CA VAL A 136 6.37 12.16 2.48
C VAL A 136 5.24 12.33 3.49
N ASP A 137 4.51 13.44 3.36
CA ASP A 137 3.35 13.78 4.19
C ASP A 137 3.68 13.73 5.69
N GLU A 138 2.80 13.16 6.53
CA GLU A 138 3.00 13.10 7.98
C GLU A 138 4.31 12.42 8.38
N LEU A 139 4.78 11.42 7.63
CA LEU A 139 6.03 10.71 7.95
C LEU A 139 7.27 11.57 7.66
N ALA A 140 7.16 12.67 6.90
CA ALA A 140 8.29 13.52 6.59
C ALA A 140 8.86 14.21 7.83
N ASP A 141 8.00 14.58 8.78
CA ASP A 141 8.34 15.24 10.05
C ASP A 141 7.98 14.41 11.29
N TYR A 142 7.45 13.19 11.11
CA TYR A 142 7.13 12.29 12.22
C TYR A 142 8.35 11.89 13.04
N SER A 143 8.21 11.98 14.36
CA SER A 143 9.19 11.51 15.32
C SER A 143 8.62 10.31 16.08
N PHE A 144 9.28 9.17 15.95
CA PHE A 144 8.94 7.97 16.70
C PHE A 144 9.30 8.15 18.18
N ALA A 145 8.59 7.43 19.05
CA ALA A 145 8.88 7.43 20.48
C ALA A 145 10.28 6.85 20.75
N ASP A 146 11.13 7.64 21.39
CA ASP A 146 12.44 7.21 21.86
C ASP A 146 12.31 6.51 23.22
N VAL A 147 11.98 5.22 23.18
CA VAL A 147 11.91 4.36 24.37
C VAL A 147 12.85 3.15 24.23
N PRO A 148 13.51 2.71 25.31
CA PRO A 148 14.46 1.59 25.25
C PRO A 148 13.84 0.33 24.62
N GLY A 149 14.48 -0.19 23.58
CA GLY A 149 14.04 -1.39 22.87
C GLY A 149 12.87 -1.19 21.90
N ALA A 150 12.47 0.07 21.63
CA ALA A 150 11.69 0.41 20.46
C ALA A 150 12.54 0.28 19.19
N TYR A 151 11.90 -0.17 18.11
CA TYR A 151 12.55 -0.31 16.81
C TYR A 151 11.71 0.29 15.68
N SER A 152 10.60 0.97 15.98
CA SER A 152 9.73 1.54 14.93
C SER A 152 10.40 2.62 14.11
N ASP A 153 11.42 3.30 14.64
CA ASP A 153 12.26 4.25 13.89
C ASP A 153 13.27 3.55 12.96
N LEU A 154 13.63 2.30 13.27
CA LEU A 154 14.57 1.46 12.53
C LEU A 154 13.89 0.60 11.46
N GLY A 155 12.59 0.38 11.53
CA GLY A 155 11.83 -0.40 10.55
C GLY A 155 10.57 -1.02 11.13
N GLY A 156 9.84 -1.74 10.29
CA GLY A 156 8.60 -2.38 10.74
C GLY A 156 7.71 -2.82 9.59
N LEU A 157 6.42 -2.97 9.91
CA LEU A 157 5.38 -3.33 8.94
C LEU A 157 5.04 -2.14 8.04
N LEU A 158 5.15 -2.34 6.72
CA LEU A 158 4.49 -1.53 5.71
C LEU A 158 3.08 -2.07 5.47
N ILE A 159 2.12 -1.16 5.48
CA ILE A 159 0.72 -1.45 5.19
C ILE A 159 0.24 -0.57 4.02
N PRO A 160 -0.83 -0.98 3.32
CA PRO A 160 -1.43 -0.16 2.28
C PRO A 160 -1.77 1.25 2.75
N GLU A 161 -1.61 2.25 1.89
CA GLU A 161 -2.09 3.61 2.17
C GLU A 161 -3.59 3.61 2.47
N GLY A 162 -4.01 4.42 3.44
CA GLY A 162 -5.39 4.46 3.93
C GLY A 162 -5.75 3.35 4.93
N ALA A 163 -4.83 2.42 5.22
CA ALA A 163 -5.03 1.48 6.31
C ALA A 163 -4.80 2.14 7.68
N ALA A 164 -5.61 1.74 8.65
CA ALA A 164 -5.54 2.21 10.04
C ALA A 164 -5.33 1.04 11.00
N LEU A 165 -4.76 1.31 12.17
CA LEU A 165 -4.67 0.33 13.25
C LEU A 165 -5.90 0.49 14.17
N ASP A 166 -6.50 -0.63 14.58
CA ASP A 166 -7.49 -0.61 15.66
C ASP A 166 -6.88 0.04 16.92
N ALA A 167 -7.70 0.72 17.72
CA ALA A 167 -7.23 1.50 18.88
C ALA A 167 -6.47 0.67 19.93
N ASP A 168 -6.72 -0.64 20.00
CA ASP A 168 -6.01 -1.56 20.89
C ASP A 168 -4.71 -2.12 20.28
N GLY A 169 -4.45 -1.85 18.99
CA GLY A 169 -3.31 -2.36 18.24
C GLY A 169 -3.49 -3.77 17.68
N SER A 170 -4.69 -4.37 17.82
CA SER A 170 -4.90 -5.80 17.56
C SER A 170 -5.18 -6.16 16.11
N ALA A 171 -5.50 -5.19 15.25
CA ALA A 171 -5.79 -5.44 13.84
C ALA A 171 -5.54 -4.22 12.97
N VAL A 172 -5.24 -4.49 11.69
CA VAL A 172 -5.22 -3.47 10.64
C VAL A 172 -6.58 -3.44 9.96
N ARG A 173 -7.12 -2.25 9.74
CA ARG A 173 -8.38 -1.96 9.05
C ARG A 173 -8.08 -1.32 7.71
N LEU A 174 -8.71 -1.81 6.65
CA LEU A 174 -8.65 -1.20 5.32
C LEU A 174 -9.99 -1.41 4.62
N GLY A 175 -10.69 -0.32 4.31
CA GLY A 175 -12.08 -0.40 3.87
C GLY A 175 -12.92 -1.22 4.87
N ASP A 176 -13.66 -2.20 4.37
CA ASP A 176 -14.43 -3.12 5.21
C ASP A 176 -13.58 -4.26 5.81
N GLY A 177 -12.34 -4.43 5.33
CA GLY A 177 -11.42 -5.47 5.77
C GLY A 177 -10.92 -5.28 7.20
N ARG A 178 -10.80 -6.39 7.93
CA ARG A 178 -10.14 -6.45 9.25
C ARG A 178 -9.11 -7.56 9.23
N TYR A 179 -7.87 -7.21 9.53
CA TYR A 179 -6.74 -8.11 9.52
C TYR A 179 -6.15 -8.21 10.94
N PRO A 180 -6.61 -9.16 11.77
CA PRO A 180 -6.02 -9.41 13.07
C PRO A 180 -4.50 -9.55 12.97
N LEU A 181 -3.80 -8.75 13.77
CA LEU A 181 -2.35 -8.57 13.73
C LEU A 181 -1.73 -9.24 14.95
N HIS A 182 -0.82 -10.18 14.69
CA HIS A 182 0.04 -10.76 15.70
C HIS A 182 1.49 -10.32 15.46
N PHE A 183 2.18 -9.95 16.54
CA PHE A 183 3.59 -9.57 16.53
C PHE A 183 4.42 -10.55 17.37
N GLN A 184 5.57 -10.95 16.85
CA GLN A 184 6.56 -11.72 17.57
C GLN A 184 7.96 -11.18 17.27
N ARG A 185 8.78 -10.98 18.31
CA ARG A 185 10.21 -10.69 18.17
C ARG A 185 11.02 -11.95 18.48
N GLN A 186 11.99 -12.26 17.64
CA GLN A 186 12.91 -13.38 17.80
C GLN A 186 14.35 -12.86 17.77
N PRO A 187 15.07 -12.84 18.90
CA PRO A 187 16.50 -12.49 18.91
C PRO A 187 17.30 -13.42 17.99
N HIS A 188 18.36 -12.91 17.38
CA HIS A 188 19.33 -13.74 16.68
C HIS A 188 20.19 -14.49 17.69
N ALA A 189 20.68 -15.68 17.30
CA ALA A 189 21.36 -16.61 18.21
C ALA A 189 22.64 -16.04 18.85
N ASP A 190 23.32 -15.14 18.13
CA ASP A 190 24.60 -14.55 18.53
C ASP A 190 24.45 -13.11 19.07
N ASP A 191 23.24 -12.72 19.48
CA ASP A 191 22.88 -11.34 19.90
C ASP A 191 23.14 -10.25 18.84
N ASP A 192 23.47 -10.63 17.60
CA ASP A 192 23.71 -9.77 16.44
C ASP A 192 22.43 -9.16 15.83
N GLY A 193 21.38 -9.01 16.64
CA GLY A 193 20.11 -8.43 16.21
C GLY A 193 18.87 -9.23 16.56
N ALA A 194 17.79 -8.93 15.84
CA ALA A 194 16.50 -9.59 16.00
C ALA A 194 15.72 -9.68 14.69
N LEU A 195 14.74 -10.58 14.65
CA LEU A 195 13.73 -10.69 13.60
C LEU A 195 12.37 -10.35 14.20
N ASP A 196 11.75 -9.29 13.71
CA ASP A 196 10.34 -9.02 13.99
C ASP A 196 9.47 -9.70 12.95
N ARG A 197 8.46 -10.42 13.41
CA ARG A 197 7.50 -11.13 12.57
C ARG A 197 6.10 -10.62 12.85
N TYR A 198 5.47 -10.10 11.81
CA TYR A 198 4.07 -9.68 11.78
C TYR A 198 3.26 -10.73 11.02
N THR A 199 2.12 -11.13 11.59
CA THR A 199 1.21 -12.09 10.96
C THR A 199 -0.18 -11.49 10.93
N LEU A 200 -0.71 -11.28 9.71
CA LEU A 200 -2.04 -10.73 9.48
C LEU A 200 -2.99 -11.84 9.02
N GLN A 201 -4.07 -12.04 9.76
CA GLN A 201 -5.09 -13.04 9.41
C GLN A 201 -6.01 -12.49 8.32
N THR A 202 -6.25 -13.27 7.25
CA THR A 202 -7.00 -12.86 6.05
C THR A 202 -8.42 -13.43 5.97
N GLY A 203 -8.84 -14.16 7.01
CA GLY A 203 -10.14 -14.82 7.10
C GLY A 203 -10.00 -16.32 7.32
N GLU A 204 -11.12 -16.99 7.60
CA GLU A 204 -11.13 -18.42 7.88
C GLU A 204 -10.73 -19.23 6.64
N GLY A 205 -9.78 -20.17 6.79
CA GLY A 205 -9.28 -21.02 5.72
C GLY A 205 -8.29 -20.37 4.74
N ALA A 206 -8.06 -19.06 4.83
CA ALA A 206 -7.06 -18.35 4.03
C ALA A 206 -5.69 -18.38 4.73
N ALA A 207 -4.61 -18.46 3.94
CA ALA A 207 -3.26 -18.38 4.48
C ALA A 207 -3.00 -16.97 5.06
N PRO A 208 -2.39 -16.86 6.24
CA PRO A 208 -2.06 -15.56 6.82
C PRO A 208 -0.97 -14.88 6.00
N ILE A 209 -0.98 -13.56 6.00
CA ILE A 209 0.10 -12.76 5.44
C ILE A 209 1.19 -12.65 6.50
N VAL A 210 2.40 -13.05 6.14
CA VAL A 210 3.57 -13.01 7.03
C VAL A 210 4.55 -11.99 6.50
N VAL A 211 4.90 -11.02 7.33
CA VAL A 211 5.94 -10.03 7.06
C VAL A 211 7.03 -10.19 8.12
N GLU A 212 8.27 -10.25 7.67
CA GLU A 212 9.43 -10.34 8.54
C GLU A 212 10.36 -9.15 8.32
N VAL A 213 10.85 -8.58 9.41
CA VAL A 213 11.72 -7.41 9.45
C VAL A 213 12.98 -7.77 10.23
N PRO A 214 14.09 -8.11 9.56
CA PRO A 214 15.36 -8.38 10.22
C PRO A 214 16.08 -7.10 10.64
N PHE A 215 16.64 -7.10 11.84
CA PHE A 215 17.39 -6.01 12.46
C PHE A 215 18.82 -6.48 12.77
N GLY A 216 19.67 -6.65 11.77
CA GLY A 216 21.08 -6.99 11.97
C GLY A 216 21.88 -5.82 12.54
N THR A 217 22.68 -6.08 13.56
CA THR A 217 23.66 -5.12 14.09
C THR A 217 24.96 -5.16 13.28
N TYR A 218 25.73 -4.08 13.36
CA TYR A 218 27.10 -3.94 12.86
C TYR A 218 27.97 -3.35 13.96
#